data_AF-A0A0A9ZEK5-F1
#
_entry.id   AF-A0A0A9ZEK5-F1
#
_cell.length_a   1.000
_cell.length_b   1.000
_cell.length_c   1.000
_cell.angle_alpha   90.00
_cell.angle_beta   90.00
_cell.angle_gamma   90.00
#
_symmetry.space_group_name_H-M   'P 1'
#
loop_
_entity.id
_entity.type
_entity.pdbx_description
1 polymer ?
#
loop_
_entity_poly.entity_id
_entity_poly.type
_entity_poly.pdbx_seq_one_letter_code
_entity_poly.pdbx_strand_id
1 'polypeptide(L)'
;VSVVDEACSYFMPHHGIQRIGHPTTPLRIVFNASAPTSTGLSLNKILYTGPKLQSDLQTILLNFRLFPYVFTADVRRMYLQILMDLPDRRYQRFIWRYHPKESLKVFELNVVVFGVASSPYQAQRVLKLLAEEESDSYPLAAEIVRRDGYIDDFVCSLESEEKLLSAYHQLNSLLA
;
A
#
# COMPACT_ATOMS: atom_id res chain seq x y z
N VAL A 1 -7.71 40.89 12.45
CA VAL A 1 -8.08 39.60 13.06
C VAL A 1 -8.29 38.62 11.92
N SER A 2 -7.30 37.75 11.65
CA SER A 2 -7.39 36.76 10.58
C SER A 2 -8.05 35.51 11.14
N VAL A 3 -9.15 35.08 10.53
CA VAL A 3 -9.75 33.77 10.80
C VAL A 3 -8.75 32.73 10.32
N VAL A 4 -8.08 32.06 11.25
CA VAL A 4 -7.42 30.79 10.93
C VAL A 4 -8.57 29.79 10.83
N ASP A 5 -8.99 29.54 9.60
CA ASP A 5 -10.00 28.54 9.27
C ASP A 5 -9.55 27.20 9.87
N GLU A 6 -10.43 26.48 10.57
CA GLU A 6 -10.12 25.13 11.02
C GLU A 6 -9.64 24.34 9.80
N ALA A 7 -8.37 23.90 9.83
CA ALA A 7 -7.67 23.42 8.64
C ALA A 7 -8.51 22.41 7.85
N CYS A 8 -8.72 22.68 6.55
CA CYS A 8 -9.42 21.81 5.61
C CYS A 8 -9.02 20.34 5.83
N SER A 9 -9.98 19.50 6.23
CA SER A 9 -9.74 18.12 6.65
C SER A 9 -10.85 17.19 6.17
N TYR A 10 -10.57 15.88 6.19
CA TYR A 10 -11.51 14.86 5.74
C TYR A 10 -11.58 13.72 6.74
N PHE A 11 -12.80 13.41 7.19
CA PHE A 11 -13.09 12.29 8.08
C PHE A 11 -13.56 11.10 7.25
N MET A 12 -12.73 10.07 7.16
CA MET A 12 -13.08 8.80 6.51
C MET A 12 -14.07 8.02 7.37
N PRO A 13 -15.29 7.76 6.86
CA PRO A 13 -16.14 6.75 7.45
C PRO A 13 -15.44 5.40 7.39
N HIS A 14 -15.66 4.57 8.40
CA HIS A 14 -15.04 3.27 8.49
C HIS A 14 -15.99 2.26 9.11
N HIS A 15 -15.78 0.99 8.78
CA HIS A 15 -16.53 -0.12 9.36
C HIS A 15 -15.63 -1.35 9.45
N GLY A 16 -15.96 -2.24 10.39
CA GLY A 16 -15.30 -3.53 10.53
C GLY A 16 -15.96 -4.60 9.67
N ILE A 17 -15.16 -5.37 8.94
CA ILE A 17 -15.58 -6.58 8.24
C ILE A 17 -15.01 -7.79 8.97
N GLN A 18 -15.89 -8.64 9.48
CA GLN A 18 -15.49 -9.90 10.11
C GLN A 18 -15.17 -10.93 9.03
N ARG A 19 -13.97 -11.51 9.09
CA ARG A 19 -13.52 -12.56 8.18
C ARG A 19 -13.54 -13.89 8.93
N ILE A 20 -14.71 -14.53 8.93
CA ILE A 20 -14.91 -15.83 9.55
C ILE A 20 -13.99 -16.85 8.85
N GLY A 21 -13.15 -17.55 9.62
CA GLY A 21 -12.20 -18.54 9.11
C GLY A 21 -10.80 -18.01 8.78
N HIS A 22 -10.50 -16.72 8.94
CA HIS A 22 -9.15 -16.19 8.76
C HIS A 22 -8.39 -16.12 10.10
N PRO A 23 -7.44 -17.05 10.37
CA PRO A 23 -6.91 -17.27 11.73
C PRO A 23 -6.15 -16.07 12.31
N THR A 24 -5.51 -15.26 11.46
CA THR A 24 -4.63 -14.16 11.92
C THR A 24 -5.28 -12.77 11.89
N THR A 25 -6.37 -12.59 11.15
CA THR A 25 -7.01 -11.27 10.97
C THR A 25 -8.54 -11.42 10.92
N PRO A 26 -9.18 -11.75 12.06
CA PRO A 26 -10.61 -12.01 12.12
C PRO A 26 -11.46 -10.76 11.88
N LEU A 27 -10.90 -9.56 12.04
CA LEU A 27 -11.56 -8.29 11.78
C LEU A 27 -10.67 -7.39 10.92
N ARG A 28 -11.20 -6.87 9.81
CA ARG A 28 -10.54 -5.87 8.95
C ARG A 28 -11.30 -4.56 9.02
N ILE A 29 -10.61 -3.47 9.33
CA ILE A 29 -11.18 -2.13 9.23
C ILE A 29 -11.10 -1.67 7.78
N VAL A 30 -12.21 -1.17 7.25
CA VAL A 30 -12.29 -0.59 5.90
C VAL A 30 -12.61 0.88 6.03
N PHE A 31 -11.73 1.72 5.49
CA PHE A 31 -11.95 3.16 5.36
C PHE A 31 -12.55 3.48 4.00
N ASN A 32 -13.52 4.39 3.97
CA ASN A 32 -14.21 4.81 2.76
C ASN A 32 -13.87 6.25 2.39
N ALA A 33 -12.80 6.45 1.61
CA ALA A 33 -12.44 7.76 1.08
C ALA A 33 -13.29 8.22 -0.12
N SER A 34 -14.27 7.41 -0.54
CA SER A 34 -15.24 7.76 -1.58
C SER A 34 -16.53 8.35 -1.01
N ALA A 35 -16.68 8.43 0.32
CA ALA A 35 -17.85 9.02 0.94
C ALA A 35 -17.91 10.55 0.69
N PRO A 36 -19.01 11.09 0.15
CA PRO A 36 -19.13 12.53 -0.04
C PRO A 36 -19.24 13.27 1.30
N THR A 37 -18.62 14.44 1.37
CA THR A 37 -18.80 15.39 2.48
C THR A 37 -20.06 16.25 2.28
N SER A 38 -20.31 17.20 3.19
CA SER A 38 -21.34 18.22 3.03
C SER A 38 -21.19 19.05 1.74
N THR A 39 -20.01 19.07 1.12
CA THR A 39 -19.76 19.73 -0.18
C THR A 39 -20.19 18.88 -1.38
N GLY A 40 -20.62 17.64 -1.18
CA GLY A 40 -20.93 16.68 -2.24
C GLY A 40 -19.70 16.05 -2.92
N LEU A 41 -18.49 16.42 -2.48
CA LEU A 41 -17.23 15.85 -2.95
C LEU A 41 -16.64 14.90 -1.90
N SER A 42 -16.04 13.81 -2.38
CA SER A 42 -15.27 12.86 -1.58
C SER A 42 -13.77 13.06 -1.79
N LEU A 43 -12.95 12.54 -0.88
CA LEU A 43 -11.49 12.64 -0.98
C LEU A 43 -10.99 12.03 -2.30
N ASN A 44 -11.47 10.82 -2.64
CA ASN A 44 -11.09 10.14 -3.89
C ASN A 44 -11.50 10.89 -5.16
N LYS A 45 -12.50 11.77 -5.11
CA LYS A 45 -12.91 12.59 -6.26
C LYS A 45 -11.97 13.80 -6.48
N ILE A 46 -11.28 14.24 -5.43
CA ILE A 46 -10.42 15.43 -5.45
C ILE A 46 -8.96 15.04 -5.66
N LEU A 47 -8.52 13.90 -5.10
CA LEU A 47 -7.14 13.45 -5.15
C LEU A 47 -6.68 13.13 -6.57
N TYR A 48 -5.48 13.59 -6.90
CA TYR A 48 -4.75 13.11 -8.04
C TYR A 48 -4.26 11.67 -7.78
N THR A 49 -4.73 10.72 -8.59
CA THR A 49 -4.46 9.29 -8.40
C THR A 49 -3.02 8.88 -8.77
N GLY A 50 -2.34 9.70 -9.60
CA GLY A 50 -1.08 9.32 -10.22
C GLY A 50 -1.26 8.42 -11.45
N PRO A 51 -0.21 8.26 -12.27
CA PRO A 51 -0.24 7.35 -13.42
C PRO A 51 -0.28 5.88 -12.98
N LYS A 52 -0.77 5.01 -13.88
CA LYS A 52 -0.75 3.56 -13.64
C LYS A 52 0.69 3.05 -13.74
N LEU A 53 1.23 2.55 -12.63
CA LEU A 53 2.57 1.94 -12.55
C LEU A 53 2.56 0.40 -12.62
N GLN A 54 1.38 -0.21 -12.59
CA GLN A 54 1.22 -1.66 -12.57
C GLN A 54 1.75 -2.28 -13.84
N SER A 55 2.62 -3.28 -13.70
CA SER A 55 3.05 -4.13 -14.80
C SER A 55 1.85 -4.90 -15.37
N ASP A 56 1.94 -5.23 -16.65
CA ASP A 56 0.91 -6.00 -17.32
C ASP A 56 0.86 -7.43 -16.74
N LEU A 57 -0.32 -7.84 -16.30
CA LEU A 57 -0.51 -9.13 -15.64
C LEU A 57 -0.17 -10.31 -16.57
N GLN A 58 -0.41 -10.19 -17.88
CA GLN A 58 -0.08 -11.26 -18.82
C GLN A 58 1.45 -11.42 -18.92
N THR A 59 2.17 -10.30 -18.99
CA THR A 59 3.63 -10.27 -18.98
C THR A 59 4.20 -10.92 -17.72
N ILE A 60 3.67 -10.57 -16.55
CA ILE A 60 4.07 -11.18 -15.27
C ILE A 60 3.85 -12.71 -15.28
N LEU A 61 2.68 -13.16 -15.74
CA LEU A 61 2.36 -14.59 -15.82
C LEU A 61 3.21 -15.35 -16.84
N LEU A 62 3.62 -14.70 -17.93
CA LEU A 62 4.56 -15.28 -18.90
C LEU A 62 5.96 -15.40 -18.31
N ASN A 63 6.45 -14.35 -17.62
CA ASN A 63 7.74 -14.39 -16.94
C ASN A 63 7.78 -15.47 -15.86
N PHE A 64 6.68 -15.67 -15.13
CA PHE A 64 6.59 -16.73 -14.12
C PHE A 64 6.71 -18.15 -14.70
N ARG A 65 6.41 -18.33 -16.00
CA ARG A 65 6.51 -19.62 -16.69
C ARG A 65 7.82 -19.81 -17.45
N LEU A 66 8.70 -18.82 -17.44
CA LEU A 66 9.88 -18.80 -18.29
C LEU A 66 10.96 -19.81 -17.84
N PHE A 67 11.09 -20.04 -16.54
CA PHE A 67 12.16 -20.86 -15.98
C PHE A 67 11.66 -21.88 -14.93
N PRO A 68 12.42 -22.96 -14.65
CA PRO A 68 11.93 -24.08 -13.84
C PRO A 68 11.94 -23.83 -12.33
N TYR A 69 12.70 -22.85 -11.82
CA TYR A 69 12.76 -22.55 -10.39
C TYR A 69 11.91 -21.32 -10.10
N VAL A 70 10.91 -21.47 -9.22
CA VAL A 70 9.90 -20.44 -8.98
C VAL A 70 9.74 -20.13 -7.50
N PHE A 71 9.41 -18.88 -7.18
CA PHE A 71 8.91 -18.51 -5.86
C PHE A 71 7.88 -17.39 -5.96
N THR A 72 7.09 -17.27 -4.90
CA THR A 72 6.13 -16.19 -4.71
C THR A 72 6.42 -15.45 -3.42
N ALA A 73 6.22 -14.14 -3.38
CA ALA A 73 6.37 -13.33 -2.18
C ALA A 73 5.24 -12.32 -2.06
N ASP A 74 4.91 -11.94 -0.83
CA ASP A 74 3.94 -10.89 -0.49
C ASP A 74 4.62 -9.84 0.39
N VAL A 75 4.46 -8.57 0.04
CA VAL A 75 4.91 -7.45 0.88
C VAL A 75 3.88 -7.19 1.98
N ARG A 76 4.08 -7.90 3.08
CA ARG A 76 3.16 -7.84 4.23
C ARG A 76 2.90 -6.41 4.66
N ARG A 77 1.63 -6.00 4.56
CA ARG A 77 1.15 -4.66 4.97
C ARG A 77 1.87 -3.51 4.24
N MET A 78 2.23 -3.68 2.98
CA MET A 78 2.95 -2.70 2.13
C MET A 78 2.54 -1.23 2.37
N TYR A 79 1.24 -0.92 2.29
CA TYR A 79 0.74 0.45 2.48
C TYR A 79 1.10 1.04 3.85
N LEU A 80 1.04 0.22 4.91
CA LEU A 80 1.28 0.67 6.28
C LEU A 80 2.77 0.93 6.58
N GLN A 81 3.67 0.57 5.67
CA GLN A 81 5.11 0.84 5.80
C GLN A 81 5.48 2.24 5.27
N ILE A 82 4.53 2.98 4.69
CA ILE A 82 4.78 4.27 4.05
C ILE A 82 4.17 5.37 4.89
N LEU A 83 5.01 6.22 5.46
CA LEU A 83 4.57 7.39 6.23
C LEU A 83 3.96 8.44 5.29
N MET A 84 2.80 8.96 5.69
CA MET A 84 2.19 10.13 5.08
C MET A 84 2.85 11.39 5.62
N ASP A 85 3.01 12.38 4.74
CA ASP A 85 3.52 13.68 5.12
C ASP A 85 2.60 14.34 6.15
N LEU A 86 3.18 15.05 7.11
CA LEU A 86 2.47 15.60 8.27
C LEU A 86 1.25 16.47 7.88
N PRO A 87 1.33 17.37 6.88
CA PRO A 87 0.20 18.19 6.46
C PRO A 87 -0.97 17.40 5.87
N ASP A 88 -0.70 16.23 5.27
CA ASP A 88 -1.70 15.44 4.55
C ASP A 88 -2.48 14.47 5.45
N ARG A 89 -1.96 14.15 6.64
CA ARG A 89 -2.61 13.24 7.61
C ARG A 89 -4.01 13.71 8.02
N ARG A 90 -4.26 15.02 8.00
CA ARG A 90 -5.57 15.63 8.28
C ARG A 90 -6.67 15.19 7.31
N TYR A 91 -6.33 14.71 6.12
CA TYR A 91 -7.28 14.16 5.14
C TYR A 91 -7.58 12.68 5.38
N GLN A 92 -6.87 12.03 6.31
CA GLN A 92 -7.07 10.65 6.71
C GLN A 92 -7.55 10.54 8.16
N ARG A 93 -8.44 11.44 8.59
CA ARG A 93 -9.00 11.40 9.94
C ARG A 93 -10.08 10.34 10.04
N PHE A 94 -10.24 9.77 11.22
CA PHE A 94 -11.39 8.93 11.56
C PHE A 94 -11.78 9.15 13.02
N ILE A 95 -13.01 8.79 13.35
CA ILE A 95 -13.55 8.98 14.69
C ILE A 95 -13.68 7.61 15.35
N TRP A 96 -13.21 7.45 16.58
CA TRP A 96 -13.32 6.18 17.30
C TRP A 96 -13.58 6.38 18.79
N ARG A 97 -14.20 5.37 19.41
CA ARG A 97 -14.35 5.20 20.86
C ARG A 97 -14.30 3.71 21.18
N TYR A 98 -13.72 3.33 22.32
CA TYR A 98 -13.61 1.92 22.69
C TYR A 98 -14.88 1.42 23.40
N HIS A 99 -15.55 2.32 24.10
CA HIS A 99 -16.80 2.02 24.80
C HIS A 99 -17.93 2.97 24.36
N PRO A 100 -19.19 2.52 24.22
CA PRO A 100 -20.30 3.37 23.79
C PRO A 100 -20.57 4.58 24.70
N LYS A 101 -20.14 4.53 25.96
CA LYS A 101 -20.25 5.65 26.92
C LYS A 101 -19.09 6.64 26.87
N GLU A 102 -17.99 6.31 26.19
CA GLU A 102 -16.87 7.23 26.01
C GLU A 102 -17.21 8.30 24.98
N SER A 103 -16.60 9.48 25.14
CA SER A 103 -16.60 10.51 24.12
C SER A 103 -15.89 10.01 22.86
N LEU A 104 -16.42 10.44 21.71
CA LEU A 104 -15.78 10.21 20.42
C LEU A 104 -14.44 10.95 20.37
N LYS A 105 -13.40 10.26 19.93
CA LYS A 105 -12.06 10.81 19.73
C LYS A 105 -11.73 10.85 18.25
N VAL A 106 -10.98 11.86 17.83
CA VAL A 106 -10.46 11.97 16.46
C VAL A 106 -9.06 11.37 16.43
N PHE A 107 -8.83 10.53 15.43
CA PHE A 107 -7.55 9.90 15.15
C PHE A 107 -7.11 10.23 13.73
N GLU A 108 -5.80 10.28 13.51
CA GLU A 108 -5.18 10.49 12.20
C GLU A 108 -4.37 9.24 11.83
N LEU A 109 -4.51 8.80 10.59
CA LEU A 109 -3.66 7.74 10.05
C LEU A 109 -2.34 8.34 9.59
N ASN A 110 -1.25 7.89 10.21
CA ASN A 110 0.11 8.35 9.93
C ASN A 110 0.71 7.77 8.64
N VAL A 111 0.05 6.77 8.07
CA VAL A 111 0.57 5.95 6.97
C VAL A 111 -0.40 5.94 5.81
N VAL A 112 0.08 5.55 4.64
CA VAL A 112 -0.76 5.30 3.46
C VAL A 112 -1.72 4.16 3.80
N VAL A 113 -3.00 4.30 3.44
CA VAL A 113 -4.01 3.27 3.71
C VAL A 113 -4.76 2.83 2.48
N PHE A 114 -5.28 1.60 2.54
CA PHE A 114 -6.19 1.08 1.53
C PHE A 114 -7.50 1.88 1.50
N GLY A 115 -8.07 2.05 0.31
CA GLY A 115 -9.35 2.76 0.10
C GLY A 115 -9.20 4.20 -0.35
N VAL A 116 -7.99 4.77 -0.28
CA VAL A 116 -7.65 6.08 -0.86
C VAL A 116 -7.11 5.89 -2.28
N ALA A 117 -7.58 6.71 -3.22
CA ALA A 117 -7.35 6.53 -4.65
C ALA A 117 -5.87 6.59 -5.06
N SER A 118 -5.08 7.46 -4.43
CA SER A 118 -3.65 7.64 -4.71
C SER A 118 -2.75 6.58 -4.06
N SER A 119 -3.24 5.83 -3.07
CA SER A 119 -2.43 4.88 -2.30
C SER A 119 -1.76 3.80 -3.15
N PRO A 120 -2.43 3.19 -4.16
CA PRO A 120 -1.77 2.20 -5.03
C PRO A 120 -0.59 2.77 -5.81
N TYR A 121 -0.68 4.01 -6.28
CA TYR A 121 0.42 4.68 -6.95
C TYR A 121 1.57 4.94 -5.97
N GLN A 122 1.27 5.51 -4.80
CA GLN A 122 2.27 5.80 -3.78
C GLN A 122 3.05 4.55 -3.38
N ALA A 123 2.35 3.44 -3.11
CA ALA A 123 2.99 2.20 -2.71
C ALA A 123 3.89 1.60 -3.78
N GLN A 124 3.42 1.56 -5.03
CA GLN A 124 4.24 1.08 -6.14
C GLN A 124 5.42 2.00 -6.44
N ARG A 125 5.26 3.32 -6.32
CA ARG A 125 6.34 4.27 -6.57
C ARG A 125 7.46 4.10 -5.55
N VAL A 126 7.14 3.87 -4.28
CA VAL A 126 8.13 3.60 -3.22
C VAL A 126 8.92 2.33 -3.55
N LEU A 127 8.26 1.22 -3.89
CA LEU A 127 8.96 -0.01 -4.27
C LEU A 127 9.88 0.18 -5.48
N LYS A 128 9.40 0.88 -6.52
CA LYS A 128 10.23 1.18 -7.70
C LYS A 128 11.42 2.08 -7.37
N LEU A 129 11.22 3.08 -6.50
CA LEU A 129 12.30 3.98 -6.08
C LEU A 129 13.36 3.21 -5.28
N LEU A 130 12.96 2.38 -4.32
CA LEU A 130 13.88 1.52 -3.57
C LEU A 130 14.70 0.62 -4.50
N ALA A 131 14.03 0.00 -5.49
CA ALA A 131 14.71 -0.81 -6.50
C ALA A 131 15.67 -0.01 -7.39
N GLU A 132 15.38 1.26 -7.67
CA GLU A 132 16.27 2.17 -8.42
C GLU A 132 17.51 2.52 -7.58
N GLU A 133 17.30 2.99 -6.34
CA GLU A 133 18.34 3.50 -5.45
C GLU A 133 19.29 2.39 -4.96
N GLU A 134 18.78 1.19 -4.70
CA GLU A 134 19.56 0.07 -4.16
C GLU A 134 19.94 -0.96 -5.24
N SER A 135 19.83 -0.61 -6.53
CA SER A 135 20.10 -1.52 -7.64
C SER A 135 21.54 -2.04 -7.66
N ASP A 136 22.51 -1.25 -7.19
CA ASP A 136 23.92 -1.65 -7.08
C ASP A 136 24.13 -2.70 -5.98
N SER A 137 23.43 -2.55 -4.85
CA SER A 137 23.51 -3.46 -3.70
C SER A 137 22.72 -4.75 -3.92
N TYR A 138 21.54 -4.65 -4.56
CA TYR A 138 20.56 -5.73 -4.70
C TYR A 138 20.05 -5.86 -6.15
N PRO A 139 20.93 -6.15 -7.12
CA PRO A 139 20.59 -6.12 -8.55
C PRO A 139 19.49 -7.10 -8.95
N LEU A 140 19.45 -8.31 -8.35
CA LEU A 140 18.41 -9.30 -8.65
C LEU A 140 17.06 -8.86 -8.07
N ALA A 141 17.04 -8.38 -6.83
CA ALA A 141 15.81 -7.86 -6.24
C ALA A 141 15.27 -6.65 -7.03
N ALA A 142 16.15 -5.74 -7.43
CA ALA A 142 15.78 -4.59 -8.24
C ALA A 142 15.20 -4.98 -9.62
N GLU A 143 15.74 -6.03 -10.26
CA GLU A 143 15.13 -6.58 -11.49
C GLU A 143 13.75 -7.17 -11.21
N ILE A 144 13.61 -8.00 -10.17
CA ILE A 144 12.35 -8.65 -9.81
C ILE A 144 11.27 -7.63 -9.48
N VAL A 145 11.59 -6.58 -8.70
CA VAL A 145 10.64 -5.51 -8.37
C VAL A 145 10.13 -4.80 -9.62
N ARG A 146 10.98 -4.62 -10.64
CA ARG A 146 10.60 -3.96 -11.89
C ARG A 146 9.78 -4.88 -12.81
N ARG A 147 10.10 -6.17 -12.84
CA ARG A 147 9.64 -7.09 -13.89
C ARG A 147 8.49 -8.00 -13.45
N ASP A 148 8.53 -8.46 -12.21
CA ASP A 148 7.78 -9.63 -11.74
C ASP A 148 6.81 -9.29 -10.58
N GLY A 149 6.67 -7.99 -10.26
CA GLY A 149 5.77 -7.48 -9.21
C GLY A 149 4.38 -7.07 -9.71
N TYR A 150 3.34 -7.47 -8.97
CA TYR A 150 1.96 -7.05 -9.12
C TYR A 150 1.42 -6.49 -7.79
N ILE A 151 1.49 -5.16 -7.64
CA ILE A 151 1.10 -4.45 -6.41
C ILE A 151 1.94 -4.92 -5.22
N ASP A 152 1.40 -5.76 -4.34
CA ASP A 152 2.04 -6.35 -3.15
C ASP A 152 2.57 -7.76 -3.39
N ASP A 153 2.16 -8.42 -4.47
CA ASP A 153 2.59 -9.78 -4.83
C ASP A 153 3.79 -9.77 -5.79
N PHE A 154 4.73 -10.69 -5.60
CA PHE A 154 5.78 -11.02 -6.55
C PHE A 154 5.66 -12.47 -6.97
N VAL A 155 5.75 -12.72 -8.28
CA VAL A 155 5.80 -14.08 -8.84
C VAL A 155 6.96 -14.18 -9.81
N CYS A 156 8.02 -14.88 -9.40
CA CYS A 156 9.28 -14.89 -10.12
C CYS A 156 9.66 -16.31 -10.55
N SER A 157 10.31 -16.42 -11.72
CA SER A 157 11.00 -17.63 -12.16
C SER A 157 12.45 -17.33 -12.52
N LEU A 158 13.36 -18.27 -12.24
CA LEU A 158 14.81 -18.12 -12.38
C LEU A 158 15.46 -19.40 -12.94
N GLU A 159 16.62 -19.27 -13.57
CA GLU A 159 17.26 -20.37 -14.33
C GLU A 159 17.92 -21.43 -13.43
N SER A 160 18.23 -21.10 -12.18
CA SER A 160 18.89 -21.99 -11.23
C SER A 160 18.43 -21.78 -9.78
N GLU A 161 18.59 -22.81 -8.96
CA GLU A 161 18.35 -22.77 -7.52
C GLU A 161 19.23 -21.72 -6.81
N GLU A 162 20.49 -21.58 -7.23
CA GLU A 162 21.44 -20.61 -6.68
C GLU A 162 20.96 -19.16 -6.90
N LYS A 163 20.46 -18.84 -8.10
CA LYS A 163 19.88 -17.53 -8.38
C LYS A 163 18.61 -17.29 -7.57
N LEU A 164 17.78 -18.32 -7.39
CA LEU A 164 16.58 -18.23 -6.57
C LEU A 164 16.91 -17.89 -5.12
N LEU A 165 17.89 -18.59 -4.53
CA LEU A 165 18.30 -18.33 -3.15
C LEU A 165 18.91 -16.92 -2.99
N SER A 166 19.72 -16.48 -3.96
CA SER A 166 20.26 -15.12 -3.99
C SER A 166 19.16 -14.07 -4.08
N ALA A 167 18.18 -14.26 -4.98
CA ALA A 167 17.03 -13.37 -5.12
C ALA A 167 16.21 -13.30 -3.83
N TYR A 168 15.97 -14.43 -3.16
CA TYR A 168 15.30 -14.48 -1.86
C TYR A 168 16.01 -13.63 -0.81
N HIS A 169 17.33 -13.73 -0.69
CA HIS A 169 18.09 -12.94 0.28
C HIS A 169 18.12 -11.45 -0.06
N GLN A 170 18.27 -11.11 -1.33
CA GLN A 170 18.27 -9.72 -1.78
C GLN A 170 16.90 -9.06 -1.59
N LEU A 171 15.80 -9.76 -1.92
CA LEU A 171 14.44 -9.22 -1.71
C LEU A 171 14.16 -8.98 -0.23
N ASN A 172 14.55 -9.93 0.64
CA ASN A 172 14.41 -9.71 2.08
C ASN A 172 15.26 -8.55 2.57
N SER A 173 16.44 -8.30 1.99
CA SER A 173 17.29 -7.18 2.42
C SER A 173 16.77 -5.84 1.90
N LEU A 174 16.25 -5.80 0.68
CA LEU A 174 15.68 -4.60 0.05
C LEU A 174 14.35 -4.18 0.69
N LEU A 175 13.54 -5.14 1.13
CA LEU A 175 12.15 -4.93 1.58
C LEU A 175 11.93 -5.20 3.08
N ALA A 176 13.00 -5.40 3.86
CA ALA A 176 12.92 -5.63 5.31
C ALA A 176 12.52 -4.40 6.12
#